data_AF-A0A1R2C0V9-F1
#
_entry.id   AF-A0A1R2C0V9-F1
#
_cell.length_a   1.000
_cell.length_b   1.000
_cell.length_c   1.000
_cell.angle_alpha   90.00
_cell.angle_beta   90.00
_cell.angle_gamma   90.00
#
_symmetry.space_group_name_H-M   'P 1'
#
loop_
_entity.id
_entity.type
_entity.pdbx_description
1 polymer ?
#
loop_
_entity_poly.entity_id
_entity_poly.type
_entity_poly.pdbx_seq_one_letter_code
_entity_poly.pdbx_strand_id
1 'polypeptide(L)'
;MESNRRGRGRGRNRGFRDRGGRRGDFSHSVEVRKPIFKTVEEICPEMGGINIKLKVITLGSNNNREVLMGDNTGSVIVFVNDNSLLQQLRDDTSVYVRNGFVEMKNDAFIRLKTNEWGKIEVAQENFDFIVKKGNNISEVEYTIE
;
A
#
# COMPACT_ATOMS: atom_id res chain seq x y z
N MET A 1 9.59 -4.21 75.06
CA MET A 1 8.22 -4.54 75.54
C MET A 1 7.25 -4.07 74.47
N GLU A 2 7.11 -4.72 73.31
CA GLU A 2 6.84 -6.15 73.12
C GLU A 2 5.68 -6.61 74.00
N SER A 3 4.47 -6.66 73.45
CA SER A 3 3.81 -7.94 73.19
C SER A 3 2.34 -7.77 72.85
N ASN A 4 2.06 -8.22 71.63
CA ASN A 4 0.78 -8.54 71.05
C ASN A 4 0.12 -9.73 71.79
N ARG A 5 -1.13 -9.62 72.28
CA ARG A 5 -2.03 -10.76 72.56
C ARG A 5 -3.50 -10.32 72.42
N ARG A 6 -4.21 -10.72 71.36
CA ARG A 6 -4.89 -12.02 71.09
C ARG A 6 -6.39 -11.94 71.41
N GLY A 7 -7.23 -12.24 70.42
CA GLY A 7 -8.48 -12.95 70.73
C GLY A 7 -9.64 -12.87 69.72
N ARG A 8 -9.69 -13.85 68.81
CA ARG A 8 -10.87 -14.68 68.43
C ARG A 8 -12.17 -13.95 67.99
N GLY A 9 -12.80 -14.18 66.84
CA GLY A 9 -12.73 -15.21 65.81
C GLY A 9 -14.09 -15.32 65.08
N ARG A 10 -14.13 -16.17 64.04
CA ARG A 10 -15.29 -16.84 63.38
C ARG A 10 -15.97 -16.18 62.17
N GLY A 11 -15.71 -16.82 61.01
CA GLY A 11 -16.68 -17.15 59.95
C GLY A 11 -16.95 -16.02 58.94
N ARG A 12 -17.04 -16.24 57.63
CA ARG A 12 -17.26 -17.44 56.82
C ARG A 12 -16.59 -17.19 55.46
N ASN A 13 -15.52 -17.91 55.11
CA ASN A 13 -14.99 -17.84 53.76
C ASN A 13 -15.83 -18.79 52.89
N ARG A 14 -16.86 -18.25 52.21
CA ARG A 14 -17.63 -19.02 51.23
C ARG A 14 -16.70 -19.30 50.06
N GLY A 15 -16.47 -20.59 49.80
CA GLY A 15 -15.74 -21.04 48.63
C GLY A 15 -16.37 -20.49 47.36
N PHE A 16 -15.68 -19.54 46.74
CA PHE A 16 -15.90 -19.25 45.34
C PHE A 16 -15.24 -20.39 44.58
N ARG A 17 -16.07 -21.29 44.06
CA ARG A 17 -15.66 -22.33 43.12
C ARG A 17 -14.98 -21.63 41.94
N ASP A 18 -13.69 -21.91 41.76
CA ASP A 18 -12.98 -21.65 40.51
C ASP A 18 -13.76 -22.34 39.39
N ARG A 19 -14.60 -21.57 38.69
CA ARG A 19 -14.99 -21.96 37.33
C ARG A 19 -13.74 -21.76 36.51
N GLY A 20 -13.06 -22.86 36.21
CA GLY A 20 -11.99 -22.92 35.22
C GLY A 20 -12.50 -22.41 33.87
N GLY A 21 -12.47 -21.10 33.68
CA GLY A 21 -12.47 -20.49 32.37
C GLY A 21 -11.09 -20.75 31.79
N ARG A 22 -11.01 -21.70 30.85
CA ARG A 22 -9.86 -21.83 29.96
C ARG A 22 -9.61 -20.45 29.36
N ARG A 23 -8.57 -19.76 29.83
CA ARG A 23 -7.99 -18.63 29.11
C ARG A 23 -7.40 -19.26 27.85
N GLY A 24 -8.18 -19.22 26.76
CA GLY A 24 -7.67 -19.52 25.44
C GLY A 24 -6.54 -18.53 25.18
N ASP A 25 -5.32 -19.03 25.11
CA ASP A 25 -4.16 -18.25 24.70
C ASP A 25 -4.31 -18.01 23.20
N PHE A 26 -4.98 -16.91 22.85
CA PHE A 26 -5.15 -16.49 21.45
C PHE A 26 -3.87 -15.81 20.97
N SER A 27 -2.77 -16.55 20.89
CA SER A 27 -1.60 -16.16 20.11
C SER A 27 -1.93 -16.33 18.61
N HIS A 28 -2.77 -15.46 18.07
CA HIS A 28 -2.85 -15.29 16.63
C HIS A 28 -1.53 -14.65 16.18
N SER A 29 -0.55 -15.47 15.80
CA SER A 29 0.57 -14.99 15.02
C SER A 29 -0.01 -14.43 13.71
N VAL A 30 -0.12 -13.11 13.62
CA VAL A 30 -0.52 -12.44 12.38
C VAL A 30 0.56 -12.77 11.36
N GLU A 31 0.27 -13.68 10.44
CA GLU A 31 1.17 -13.98 9.33
C GLU A 31 1.28 -12.71 8.47
N VAL A 32 2.43 -12.05 8.57
CA VAL A 32 2.74 -10.86 7.78
C VAL A 32 2.87 -11.30 6.33
N ARG A 33 1.82 -11.05 5.54
CA ARG A 33 1.83 -11.32 4.10
C ARG A 33 2.76 -10.34 3.40
N LYS A 34 3.66 -10.86 2.57
CA LYS A 34 4.53 -10.05 1.72
C LYS A 34 3.68 -9.21 0.75
N PRO A 35 4.10 -7.97 0.43
CA PRO A 35 3.41 -7.16 -0.56
C PRO A 35 3.42 -7.85 -1.92
N ILE A 36 2.27 -7.91 -2.57
CA ILE A 36 2.11 -8.44 -3.93
C ILE A 36 2.26 -7.27 -4.89
N PHE A 37 3.20 -7.39 -5.82
CA PHE A 37 3.38 -6.45 -6.91
C PHE A 37 2.59 -6.91 -8.13
N LYS A 38 1.73 -6.03 -8.62
CA LYS A 38 0.97 -6.19 -9.85
C LYS A 38 1.72 -5.59 -11.03
N THR A 39 1.29 -5.95 -12.23
CA THR A 39 1.73 -5.41 -13.50
C THR A 39 0.76 -4.35 -14.01
N VAL A 40 1.17 -3.58 -15.02
CA VAL A 40 0.34 -2.51 -15.62
C VAL A 40 -0.92 -3.10 -16.26
N GLU A 41 -0.83 -4.24 -16.95
CA GLU A 41 -1.99 -4.88 -17.59
C GLU A 41 -3.07 -5.36 -16.60
N GLU A 42 -2.72 -5.58 -15.33
CA GLU A 42 -3.66 -5.98 -14.29
C GLU A 42 -4.43 -4.80 -13.67
N ILE A 43 -4.16 -3.56 -14.10
CA ILE A 43 -4.83 -2.37 -13.59
C ILE A 43 -6.21 -2.26 -14.23
N CYS A 44 -7.24 -2.23 -13.38
CA CYS A 44 -8.62 -1.99 -13.78
C CYS A 44 -9.15 -0.66 -13.19
N PRO A 45 -10.23 -0.09 -13.76
CA PRO A 45 -10.94 1.02 -13.13
C PRO A 45 -11.28 0.74 -11.66
N GLU A 46 -11.31 1.80 -10.85
CA GLU A 46 -11.65 1.79 -9.40
C GLU A 46 -10.72 0.94 -8.50
N MET A 47 -9.64 0.39 -9.05
CA MET A 47 -8.72 -0.45 -8.28
C MET A 47 -7.90 0.37 -7.28
N GLY A 48 -7.73 -0.14 -6.05
CA GLY A 48 -6.94 0.47 -4.98
C GLY A 48 -6.00 -0.53 -4.31
N GLY A 49 -5.10 -0.04 -3.47
CA GLY A 49 -4.12 -0.89 -2.78
C GLY A 49 -3.06 -1.51 -3.69
N ILE A 50 -2.81 -0.87 -4.85
CA ILE A 50 -1.93 -1.37 -5.89
C ILE A 50 -0.48 -1.13 -5.49
N ASN A 51 0.32 -2.20 -5.50
CA ASN A 51 1.78 -2.07 -5.47
C ASN A 51 2.30 -2.45 -6.84
N ILE A 52 3.14 -1.60 -7.45
CA ILE A 52 3.65 -1.81 -8.80
C ILE A 52 5.07 -1.29 -8.93
N LYS A 53 5.86 -1.95 -9.78
CA LYS A 53 7.21 -1.55 -10.18
C LYS A 53 7.15 -0.93 -11.56
N LEU A 54 7.64 0.29 -11.71
CA LEU A 54 7.57 1.02 -12.97
C LEU A 54 8.93 1.61 -13.31
N LYS A 55 9.17 1.84 -14.60
CA LYS A 55 10.24 2.70 -15.11
C LYS A 55 9.64 3.92 -15.78
N VAL A 56 10.27 5.08 -15.58
CA VAL A 56 9.87 6.33 -16.23
C VAL A 56 10.17 6.25 -17.73
N ILE A 57 9.16 6.54 -18.56
CA ILE A 57 9.31 6.63 -20.01
C ILE A 57 9.49 8.08 -20.45
N THR A 58 8.62 8.97 -19.96
CA THR A 58 8.61 10.39 -20.34
C THR A 58 7.98 11.21 -19.23
N LEU A 59 8.63 12.30 -18.85
CA LEU A 59 8.06 13.31 -17.95
C LEU A 59 6.98 14.10 -18.69
N GLY A 60 5.85 14.39 -18.04
CA GLY A 60 4.85 15.30 -18.60
C GLY A 60 5.45 16.67 -18.92
N SER A 61 4.85 17.39 -19.88
CA SER A 61 5.26 18.76 -20.21
C SER A 61 5.28 19.65 -18.96
N ASN A 62 6.11 20.70 -18.98
CA ASN A 62 6.29 21.63 -17.86
C ASN A 62 4.96 22.00 -17.19
N ASN A 63 4.91 21.83 -15.87
CA ASN A 63 3.77 22.00 -14.96
C ASN A 63 2.75 20.86 -14.87
N ASN A 64 2.91 19.77 -15.62
CA ASN A 64 2.02 18.62 -15.49
C ASN A 64 2.66 17.55 -14.59
N ARG A 65 2.02 17.26 -13.44
CA ARG A 65 2.43 16.21 -12.48
C ARG A 65 2.16 14.79 -12.98
N GLU A 66 1.74 14.65 -14.24
CA GLU A 66 1.49 13.41 -14.93
C GLU A 66 2.79 12.90 -15.57
N VAL A 67 3.28 11.74 -15.14
CA VAL A 67 4.49 11.11 -15.67
C VAL A 67 4.11 9.80 -16.31
N LEU A 68 4.53 9.59 -17.56
CA LEU A 68 4.34 8.32 -18.24
C LEU A 68 5.38 7.32 -17.73
N MET A 69 4.91 6.23 -17.14
CA MET A 69 5.75 5.15 -16.62
C MET A 69 5.22 3.80 -17.11
N GLY A 70 6.03 2.74 -17.04
CA GLY A 70 5.55 1.43 -17.45
C GLY A 70 6.41 0.26 -16.97
N ASP A 71 5.92 -0.93 -17.25
CA ASP A 71 6.60 -2.20 -17.06
C ASP A 71 6.64 -3.00 -18.37
N ASN A 72 6.96 -4.29 -18.31
CA ASN A 72 6.99 -5.18 -19.48
C ASN A 72 5.62 -5.47 -20.11
N THR A 73 4.52 -5.12 -19.44
CA THR A 73 3.13 -5.39 -19.89
C THR A 73 2.47 -4.16 -20.52
N GLY A 74 2.84 -2.96 -20.09
CA GLY A 74 2.34 -1.72 -20.68
C GLY A 74 2.88 -0.46 -20.00
N SER A 75 2.22 0.65 -20.29
CA SER A 75 2.48 1.95 -19.70
C SER A 75 1.21 2.57 -19.14
N VAL A 76 1.39 3.39 -18.11
CA VAL A 76 0.33 4.07 -17.36
C VAL A 76 0.84 5.46 -16.98
N ILE A 77 -0.06 6.44 -16.95
CA ILE A 77 0.23 7.78 -16.47
C ILE A 77 0.05 7.79 -14.95
N VAL A 78 1.14 8.12 -14.24
CA VAL A 78 1.18 8.25 -12.79
C VAL A 78 1.17 9.72 -12.40
N PHE A 79 0.29 10.11 -11.48
CA PHE A 79 0.28 11.46 -10.91
C PHE A 79 1.24 11.54 -9.71
N VAL A 80 2.25 12.40 -9.81
CA VAL A 80 3.27 12.59 -8.78
C VAL A 80 3.00 13.91 -8.04
N ASN A 81 2.45 13.83 -6.83
CA ASN A 81 2.13 15.01 -6.02
C ASN A 81 3.38 15.66 -5.39
N ASP A 82 4.42 14.86 -5.11
CA ASP A 82 5.65 15.32 -4.48
C ASP A 82 6.59 15.97 -5.50
N ASN A 83 6.81 17.29 -5.35
CA ASN A 83 7.68 18.07 -6.20
C ASN A 83 9.15 17.63 -6.11
N SER A 84 9.61 17.22 -4.93
CA SER A 84 11.00 16.78 -4.72
C SER A 84 11.25 15.46 -5.42
N LEU A 85 10.27 14.56 -5.40
CA LEU A 85 10.31 13.33 -6.17
C LEU A 85 10.27 13.61 -7.67
N LEU A 86 9.38 14.50 -8.12
CA LEU A 86 9.25 14.85 -9.55
C LEU A 86 10.57 15.36 -10.14
N GLN A 87 11.36 16.12 -9.38
CA GLN A 87 12.68 16.61 -9.80
C GLN A 87 13.76 15.51 -9.88
N GLN A 88 13.56 14.37 -9.19
CA GLN A 88 14.47 13.22 -9.23
C GLN A 88 14.17 12.29 -10.41
N LEU A 89 12.95 12.32 -10.93
CA LEU A 89 12.55 11.45 -12.04
C LEU A 89 13.25 11.87 -13.34
N ARG A 90 13.84 10.87 -13.99
CA ARG A 90 14.44 10.96 -15.33
C ARG A 90 14.02 9.74 -16.13
N ASP A 91 14.19 9.77 -17.44
CA ASP A 91 13.98 8.59 -18.28
C ASP A 91 14.73 7.37 -17.73
N ASP A 92 14.10 6.20 -17.80
CA ASP A 92 14.56 4.92 -17.25
C ASP A 92 14.72 4.84 -15.71
N THR A 93 14.37 5.89 -14.95
CA THR A 93 14.37 5.82 -13.48
C THR A 93 13.40 4.75 -13.01
N SER A 94 13.89 3.83 -12.18
CA SER A 94 13.08 2.76 -11.58
C SER A 94 12.35 3.27 -10.33
N VAL A 95 11.06 3.01 -10.25
CA VAL A 95 10.16 3.58 -9.24
C VAL A 95 9.23 2.50 -8.69
N TYR A 96 9.08 2.47 -7.38
CA TYR A 96 8.02 1.73 -6.71
C TYR A 96 6.84 2.65 -6.45
N VAL A 97 5.65 2.20 -6.80
CA VAL A 97 4.39 2.78 -6.30
C VAL A 97 3.81 1.79 -5.30
N ARG A 98 3.56 2.24 -4.08
CA ARG A 98 2.97 1.44 -3.01
C ARG A 98 1.64 2.01 -2.58
N ASN A 99 0.67 1.12 -2.38
CA ASN A 99 -0.70 1.47 -1.99
C ASN A 99 -1.29 2.58 -2.87
N GLY A 100 -1.06 2.45 -4.19
CA GLY A 100 -1.64 3.33 -5.20
C GLY A 100 -3.11 2.97 -5.47
N PHE A 101 -3.82 3.90 -6.11
CA PHE A 101 -5.19 3.72 -6.54
C PHE A 101 -5.42 4.36 -7.91
N VAL A 102 -6.44 3.89 -8.61
CA VAL A 102 -6.87 4.42 -9.89
C VAL A 102 -7.83 5.58 -9.69
N GLU A 103 -7.51 6.72 -10.30
CA GLU A 103 -8.43 7.84 -10.50
C GLU A 103 -8.86 7.86 -11.97
N MET A 104 -10.17 7.98 -12.21
CA MET A 104 -10.71 8.16 -13.55
C MET A 104 -10.68 9.64 -13.92
N LYS A 105 -9.84 10.00 -14.90
CA LYS A 105 -9.77 11.35 -15.48
C LYS A 105 -10.88 11.49 -16.53
N ASN A 106 -11.69 12.53 -16.39
CA ASN A 106 -12.85 12.81 -17.26
C ASN A 106 -13.81 11.61 -17.37
N ASP A 107 -13.96 10.84 -16.29
CA ASP A 107 -14.80 9.63 -16.22
C ASP A 107 -14.47 8.52 -17.24
N ALA A 108 -13.35 8.63 -17.95
CA ALA A 108 -13.02 7.77 -19.10
C ALA A 108 -11.62 7.17 -19.03
N PHE A 109 -10.62 7.91 -18.54
CA PHE A 109 -9.20 7.52 -18.66
C PHE A 109 -8.55 7.22 -17.32
N ILE A 110 -7.77 6.15 -17.24
CA ILE A 110 -7.07 5.77 -16.01
C ILE A 110 -5.90 6.70 -15.72
N ARG A 111 -5.75 7.10 -14.45
CA ARG A 111 -4.54 7.66 -13.85
C ARG A 111 -4.20 6.91 -12.58
N LEU A 112 -2.93 6.58 -12.36
CA LEU A 112 -2.47 6.00 -11.10
C LEU A 112 -2.06 7.11 -10.14
N LYS A 113 -2.60 7.12 -8.92
CA LYS A 113 -2.28 8.09 -7.86
C LYS A 113 -1.93 7.39 -6.55
N THR A 114 -1.41 8.16 -5.60
CA THR A 114 -1.23 7.73 -4.20
C THR A 114 -1.97 8.68 -3.28
N ASN A 115 -2.50 8.15 -2.17
CA ASN A 115 -3.09 8.94 -1.09
C ASN A 115 -2.07 9.12 0.06
N GLU A 116 -2.51 9.61 1.22
CA GLU A 116 -1.66 9.85 2.40
C GLU A 116 -1.01 8.58 2.98
N TRP A 117 -1.56 7.40 2.67
CA TRP A 117 -1.01 6.10 3.07
C TRP A 117 -0.25 5.40 1.93
N GLY A 118 -0.23 6.01 0.75
CA GLY A 118 0.51 5.54 -0.41
C GLY A 118 1.85 6.27 -0.54
N LYS A 119 2.77 5.65 -1.28
CA LYS A 119 4.09 6.24 -1.50
C LYS A 119 4.62 5.90 -2.87
N ILE A 120 5.21 6.89 -3.53
CA ILE A 120 6.04 6.70 -4.71
C ILE A 120 7.49 6.88 -4.27
N GLU A 121 8.36 5.93 -4.59
CA GLU A 121 9.77 5.96 -4.20
C GLU A 121 10.67 5.51 -5.35
N VAL A 122 11.79 6.23 -5.56
CA VAL A 122 12.83 5.81 -6.50
C VAL A 122 13.51 4.56 -5.94
N ALA A 123 13.65 3.55 -6.78
CA ALA A 123 14.36 2.33 -6.43
C ALA A 123 15.87 2.61 -6.33
N GLN A 124 16.54 2.00 -5.35
CA GLN A 124 18.00 2.09 -5.21
C GLN A 124 18.73 1.42 -6.38
N GLU A 125 18.12 0.37 -6.92
CA GLU A 125 18.61 -0.40 -8.06
C GLU A 125 17.64 -0.31 -9.23
N ASN A 126 18.17 -0.32 -10.45
CA ASN A 126 17.35 -0.34 -11.65
C ASN A 126 16.68 -1.70 -11.84
N PHE A 127 15.42 -1.70 -12.26
CA PHE A 127 14.71 -2.93 -12.57
C PHE A 127 15.21 -3.57 -13.87
N ASP A 128 15.25 -4.89 -13.93
CA ASP A 128 15.72 -5.65 -15.10
C ASP A 128 14.58 -6.03 -16.06
N PHE A 129 13.79 -5.03 -16.47
CA PHE A 129 12.76 -5.21 -17.50
C PHE A 129 12.79 -4.08 -18.53
N ILE A 130 12.38 -4.41 -19.75
CA ILE A 130 12.18 -3.45 -20.85
C ILE A 130 10.72 -3.02 -20.85
N VAL A 131 10.48 -1.72 -20.88
CA VAL A 131 9.12 -1.17 -20.84
C VAL A 131 8.40 -1.36 -22.17
N LYS A 132 7.17 -1.87 -22.14
CA LYS A 132 6.30 -2.02 -23.31
C LYS A 132 5.55 -0.70 -23.59
N LYS A 133 6.24 0.24 -24.24
CA LYS A 133 5.74 1.61 -24.50
C LYS A 133 4.45 1.67 -25.34
N GLY A 134 4.21 0.68 -26.22
CA GLY A 134 3.08 0.69 -27.16
C GLY A 134 1.72 0.31 -26.58
N ASN A 135 1.64 -0.03 -25.29
CA ASN A 135 0.37 -0.38 -24.62
C ASN A 135 0.09 0.60 -23.47
N ASN A 136 -0.36 1.81 -23.81
CA ASN A 136 -0.67 2.84 -22.82
C ASN A 136 -2.12 2.72 -22.34
N ILE A 137 -2.34 2.11 -21.18
CA ILE A 137 -3.70 1.93 -20.61
C ILE A 137 -4.34 3.26 -20.20
N SER A 138 -3.54 4.31 -20.04
CA SER A 138 -4.02 5.65 -19.69
C SER A 138 -4.56 6.46 -20.87
N GLU A 139 -4.43 5.94 -22.09
CA GLU A 139 -5.03 6.47 -23.33
C GLU A 139 -6.26 5.66 -23.76
N VAL A 140 -6.55 4.54 -23.09
CA VAL A 140 -7.75 3.74 -23.32
C VAL A 140 -8.94 4.40 -22.63
N GLU A 141 -10.03 4.56 -23.37
CA GLU A 141 -11.32 5.01 -22.85
C GLU A 141 -12.10 3.82 -22.30
N TYR A 142 -12.50 3.91 -21.04
CA TYR A 142 -13.31 2.91 -20.35
C TYR A 142 -14.74 3.42 -20.20
N THR A 143 -15.71 2.66 -20.71
CA THR A 143 -17.13 2.94 -20.57
C THR A 143 -17.81 1.84 -19.75
N ILE A 144 -18.81 2.22 -18.96
CA ILE A 144 -19.73 1.28 -18.34
C ILE A 144 -20.83 1.00 -19.38
N GLU A 145 -20.90 -0.22 -19.90
CA GLU A 145 -22.04 -0.70 -20.69
C GLU A 145 -23.18 -1.21 -19.79
#